data_AF-A0A4V1ZWE4-F1
#
_entry.id   AF-A0A4V1ZWE4-F1
#
_cell.length_a   1.000
_cell.length_b   1.000
_cell.length_c   1.000
_cell.angle_alpha   90.00
_cell.angle_beta   90.00
_cell.angle_gamma   90.00
#
_symmetry.space_group_name_H-M   'P 1'
#
loop_
_entity.id
_entity.type
_entity.pdbx_description
1 polymer ?
#
loop_
_entity_poly.entity_id
_entity_poly.type
_entity_poly.pdbx_seq_one_letter_code
_entity_poly.pdbx_strand_id
1 'polypeptide(L)'
;MAYGAHRLLGERKRRGSAATARVASLFNSRATIPHPDNWLAVTKQFDPIARALADVLVLQAEDGLVRDEDGSVFVQTFGQPTPIDALSDGYRSVLAIAVDSMRWLLADWGDLETARGIVLIDEVDAHLHPRWKLQIMTALRKAMPQVQFIVTTHDPLCLRGMGRGEVIVMKRSQEQRFDLVTDLPDFSVMSAEQILMSDYFGLNSTSDPAADVALGRLADAYADEPSSEPTTEAFDALMIGASPERQIAETAMLQYLRERHSAAGEEVSEGRRAAINAALIAIRASGHLP
;
A
#
# COMPACT_ATOMS: atom_id res chain seq x y z
N MET A 1 0.65 -8.96 -19.93
CA MET A 1 0.43 -10.08 -18.97
C MET A 1 -0.61 -9.63 -17.97
N ALA A 2 -1.36 -10.54 -17.35
CA ALA A 2 -2.40 -10.17 -16.40
C ALA A 2 -2.55 -11.24 -15.31
N TYR A 3 -2.61 -10.77 -14.06
CA TYR A 3 -2.66 -11.61 -12.86
C TYR A 3 -3.85 -11.22 -12.00
N GLY A 4 -4.65 -12.22 -11.58
CA GLY A 4 -5.75 -12.01 -10.63
C GLY A 4 -5.29 -11.95 -9.17
N ALA A 5 -6.24 -11.72 -8.26
CA ALA A 5 -5.99 -11.70 -6.83
C ALA A 5 -5.53 -13.08 -6.29
N HIS A 6 -6.12 -14.17 -6.78
CA HIS A 6 -5.78 -15.53 -6.38
C HIS A 6 -4.60 -16.09 -7.20
N ARG A 7 -3.39 -15.94 -6.66
CA ARG A 7 -2.12 -16.29 -7.34
C ARG A 7 -1.65 -17.68 -6.94
N LEU A 8 -2.42 -18.69 -7.29
CA LEU A 8 -2.10 -20.08 -6.96
C LEU A 8 -0.88 -20.56 -7.76
N LEU A 9 0.10 -21.14 -7.09
CA LEU A 9 1.25 -21.76 -7.74
C LEU A 9 0.87 -23.11 -8.36
N GLY A 10 1.31 -23.33 -9.59
CA GLY A 10 1.15 -24.60 -10.29
C GLY A 10 2.17 -25.63 -9.84
N GLU A 11 1.97 -26.89 -10.23
CA GLU A 11 2.93 -27.96 -9.94
C GLU A 11 4.30 -27.70 -10.61
N ARG A 12 5.35 -28.32 -10.07
CA ARG A 12 6.72 -28.26 -10.63
C ARG A 12 6.88 -28.89 -12.03
N LYS A 13 5.83 -29.49 -12.61
CA LYS A 13 5.90 -30.13 -13.93
C LYS A 13 5.69 -29.14 -15.08
N ARG A 14 6.51 -29.27 -16.13
CA ARG A 14 6.45 -28.46 -17.36
C ARG A 14 5.08 -28.59 -18.05
N ARG A 15 4.34 -27.49 -18.14
CA ARG A 15 3.30 -27.32 -19.17
C ARG A 15 3.74 -26.24 -20.16
N GLY A 16 3.69 -26.58 -21.44
CA GLY A 16 3.79 -25.61 -22.53
C GLY A 16 2.66 -24.59 -22.38
N SER A 17 2.99 -23.32 -22.52
CA SER A 17 2.05 -22.23 -22.28
C SER A 17 1.54 -21.68 -23.61
N ALA A 18 0.23 -21.77 -23.82
CA ALA A 18 -0.45 -21.02 -24.86
C ALA A 18 -0.45 -19.52 -24.50
N ALA A 19 -0.59 -18.63 -25.50
CA ALA A 19 -0.64 -17.18 -25.26
C ALA A 19 -1.71 -16.75 -24.22
N THR A 20 -2.80 -17.52 -24.11
CA THR A 20 -3.86 -17.33 -23.12
C THR A 20 -3.42 -17.57 -21.67
N ALA A 21 -2.35 -18.32 -21.41
CA ALA A 21 -1.88 -18.53 -20.04
C ALA A 21 -1.32 -17.24 -19.42
N ARG A 22 -0.86 -16.27 -20.25
CA ARG A 22 -0.35 -14.96 -19.79
C ARG A 22 -1.41 -14.10 -19.10
N VAL A 23 -2.70 -14.46 -19.20
CA VAL A 23 -3.84 -13.69 -18.66
C VAL A 23 -4.86 -14.55 -17.91
N ALA A 24 -4.65 -15.86 -17.85
CA ALA A 24 -5.67 -16.80 -17.37
C ALA A 24 -6.06 -16.58 -15.90
N SER A 25 -5.10 -16.24 -15.04
CA SER A 25 -5.35 -16.03 -13.61
C SER A 25 -6.17 -14.77 -13.32
N LEU A 26 -6.21 -13.79 -14.23
CA LEU A 26 -7.08 -12.61 -14.07
C LEU A 26 -8.57 -12.99 -14.18
N PHE A 27 -8.92 -13.92 -15.07
CA PHE A 27 -10.32 -14.30 -15.34
C PHE A 27 -10.76 -15.60 -14.67
N ASN A 28 -9.81 -16.38 -14.14
CA ASN A 28 -10.08 -17.64 -13.47
C ASN A 28 -9.24 -17.75 -12.20
N SER A 29 -9.90 -17.64 -11.05
CA SER A 29 -9.28 -17.73 -9.72
C SER A 29 -8.62 -19.07 -9.41
N ARG A 30 -8.96 -20.12 -10.16
CA ARG A 30 -8.36 -21.45 -10.03
C ARG A 30 -7.19 -21.67 -10.99
N ALA A 31 -6.94 -20.75 -11.91
CA ALA A 31 -5.82 -20.87 -12.82
C ALA A 31 -4.52 -20.65 -12.07
N THR A 32 -3.57 -21.56 -12.29
CA THR A 32 -2.29 -21.54 -11.59
C THR A 32 -1.23 -20.78 -12.38
N ILE A 33 -0.39 -20.02 -11.70
CA ILE A 33 0.83 -19.42 -12.25
C ILE A 33 1.94 -20.49 -12.23
N PRO A 34 2.77 -20.61 -13.29
CA PRO A 34 3.88 -21.57 -13.29
C PRO A 34 4.79 -21.40 -12.06
N HIS A 35 5.18 -22.53 -11.46
CA HIS A 35 6.07 -22.51 -10.30
C HIS A 35 7.41 -21.81 -10.63
N PRO A 36 7.86 -20.81 -9.84
CA PRO A 36 9.10 -20.08 -10.08
C PRO A 36 10.35 -20.96 -10.25
N ASP A 37 10.53 -21.96 -9.37
CA ASP A 37 11.68 -22.87 -9.40
C ASP A 37 11.93 -23.46 -10.79
N ASN A 38 10.88 -23.87 -11.49
CA ASN A 38 11.00 -24.59 -12.76
C ASN A 38 11.80 -23.80 -13.81
N TRP A 39 11.69 -22.47 -13.78
CA TRP A 39 12.37 -21.61 -14.73
C TRP A 39 13.65 -21.01 -14.14
N LEU A 40 13.65 -20.62 -12.88
CA LEU A 40 14.84 -20.07 -12.21
C LEU A 40 15.97 -21.11 -12.10
N ALA A 41 15.63 -22.40 -11.96
CA ALA A 41 16.60 -23.50 -11.93
C ALA A 41 17.44 -23.57 -13.22
N VAL A 42 16.81 -23.33 -14.37
CA VAL A 42 17.41 -23.59 -15.69
C VAL A 42 17.81 -22.32 -16.45
N THR A 43 17.41 -21.14 -15.97
CA THR A 43 17.71 -19.89 -16.67
C THR A 43 19.21 -19.56 -16.63
N LYS A 44 19.73 -19.10 -17.77
CA LYS A 44 21.12 -18.64 -17.89
C LYS A 44 21.32 -17.24 -17.30
N GLN A 45 20.25 -16.45 -17.20
CA GLN A 45 20.29 -15.08 -16.70
C GLN A 45 19.93 -14.99 -15.22
N PHE A 46 20.37 -15.97 -14.40
CA PHE A 46 19.95 -16.04 -13.00
C PHE A 46 20.38 -14.80 -12.20
N ASP A 47 21.62 -14.35 -12.31
CA ASP A 47 22.13 -13.27 -11.44
C ASP A 47 21.44 -11.91 -11.65
N PRO A 48 21.15 -11.45 -12.90
CA PRO A 48 20.33 -10.26 -13.11
C PRO A 48 18.90 -10.42 -12.56
N ILE A 49 18.30 -11.59 -12.78
CA ILE A 49 16.95 -11.90 -12.28
C ILE A 49 16.93 -11.91 -10.75
N ALA A 50 17.91 -12.55 -10.10
CA ALA A 50 18.02 -12.64 -8.65
C ALA A 50 18.15 -11.25 -8.01
N ARG A 51 18.92 -10.34 -8.62
CA ARG A 51 19.03 -8.95 -8.18
C ARG A 51 17.69 -8.21 -8.31
N ALA A 52 17.02 -8.33 -9.45
CA ALA A 52 15.72 -7.71 -9.67
C ALA A 52 14.66 -8.27 -8.70
N LEU A 53 14.70 -9.57 -8.40
CA LEU A 53 13.79 -10.21 -7.44
C LEU A 53 14.10 -9.82 -6.00
N ALA A 54 15.37 -9.64 -5.63
CA ALA A 54 15.75 -9.12 -4.32
C ALA A 54 15.19 -7.69 -4.11
N ASP A 55 15.22 -6.85 -5.15
CA ASP A 55 14.58 -5.55 -5.14
C ASP A 55 13.05 -5.65 -4.98
N VAL A 56 12.39 -6.52 -5.76
CA VAL A 56 10.94 -6.73 -5.68
C VAL A 56 10.49 -7.23 -4.30
N LEU A 57 11.25 -8.15 -3.70
CA LEU A 57 10.99 -8.69 -2.37
C LEU A 57 11.50 -7.78 -1.25
N VAL A 58 12.10 -6.63 -1.58
CA VAL A 58 12.67 -5.67 -0.62
C VAL A 58 13.57 -6.36 0.41
N LEU A 59 14.46 -7.21 -0.07
CA LEU A 59 15.43 -7.90 0.76
C LEU A 59 16.52 -6.95 1.25
N GLN A 60 17.18 -7.29 2.37
CA GLN A 60 18.32 -6.51 2.85
C GLN A 60 19.55 -6.70 1.95
N ALA A 61 20.57 -5.85 2.11
CA ALA A 61 21.75 -5.86 1.23
C ALA A 61 22.54 -7.18 1.25
N GLU A 62 22.45 -7.93 2.35
CA GLU A 62 23.08 -9.24 2.55
C GLU A 62 22.17 -10.43 2.20
N ASP A 63 20.91 -10.15 1.89
CA ASP A 63 19.90 -11.13 1.52
C ASP A 63 19.73 -11.19 0.00
N GLY A 64 19.18 -12.29 -0.50
CA GLY A 64 19.05 -12.48 -1.95
C GLY A 64 18.44 -13.80 -2.35
N LEU A 65 18.44 -14.07 -3.65
CA LEU A 65 18.08 -15.38 -4.17
C LEU A 65 19.36 -16.14 -4.52
N VAL A 66 19.44 -17.36 -4.02
CA VAL A 66 20.56 -18.28 -4.28
C VAL A 66 20.07 -19.51 -5.01
N ARG A 67 20.92 -20.06 -5.89
CA ARG A 67 20.66 -21.29 -6.62
C ARG A 67 21.75 -22.29 -6.26
N ASP A 68 21.33 -23.47 -5.84
CA ASP A 68 22.23 -24.58 -5.52
C ASP A 68 22.71 -25.30 -6.78
N GLU A 69 23.71 -26.17 -6.65
CA GLU A 69 24.28 -26.99 -7.74
C GLU A 69 23.22 -27.87 -8.41
N ASP A 70 22.24 -28.35 -7.65
CA ASP A 70 21.09 -29.12 -8.13
C ASP A 70 20.01 -28.27 -8.85
N GLY A 71 20.20 -26.95 -8.92
CA GLY A 71 19.26 -26.01 -9.54
C GLY A 71 18.09 -25.61 -8.65
N SER A 72 18.03 -26.08 -7.40
CA SER A 72 17.04 -25.62 -6.42
C SER A 72 17.27 -24.17 -6.05
N VAL A 73 16.19 -23.38 -5.95
CA VAL A 73 16.26 -21.94 -5.67
C VAL A 73 15.74 -21.65 -4.28
N PHE A 74 16.50 -20.85 -3.54
CA PHE A 74 16.20 -20.46 -2.18
C PHE A 74 16.22 -18.94 -2.06
N VAL A 75 15.34 -18.41 -1.22
CA VAL A 75 15.42 -17.01 -0.77
C VAL A 75 16.21 -17.02 0.53
N GLN A 76 17.36 -16.36 0.53
CA GLN A 76 18.20 -16.21 1.70
C GLN A 76 17.79 -14.94 2.45
N THR A 77 17.36 -15.12 3.70
CA THR A 77 17.01 -14.03 4.62
C THR A 77 17.73 -14.24 5.95
N PHE A 78 18.41 -13.21 6.47
CA PHE A 78 19.19 -13.31 7.71
C PHE A 78 20.20 -14.48 7.69
N GLY A 79 20.79 -14.72 6.53
CA GLY A 79 21.71 -15.83 6.29
C GLY A 79 21.07 -17.22 6.21
N GLN A 80 19.75 -17.36 6.37
CA GLN A 80 19.05 -18.64 6.31
C GLN A 80 18.40 -18.86 4.93
N PRO A 81 18.76 -19.94 4.20
CA PRO A 81 18.14 -20.28 2.92
C PRO A 81 16.76 -20.89 3.14
N THR A 82 15.73 -20.28 2.56
CA THR A 82 14.34 -20.75 2.64
C THR A 82 13.85 -21.17 1.24
N PRO A 83 13.38 -22.42 1.06
CA PRO A 83 12.76 -22.84 -0.20
C PRO A 83 11.53 -22.00 -0.52
N ILE A 84 11.24 -21.76 -1.82
CA ILE A 84 10.09 -20.96 -2.24
C ILE A 84 8.76 -21.47 -1.65
N ASP A 85 8.58 -22.78 -1.57
CA ASP A 85 7.36 -23.41 -1.01
C ASP A 85 7.13 -23.09 0.48
N ALA A 86 8.22 -22.87 1.23
CA ALA A 86 8.20 -22.58 2.65
C ALA A 86 8.04 -21.08 2.97
N LEU A 87 8.02 -20.22 1.94
CA LEU A 87 7.77 -18.79 2.11
C LEU A 87 6.30 -18.52 2.49
N SER A 88 6.08 -17.36 3.11
CA SER A 88 4.73 -16.87 3.38
C SER A 88 3.95 -16.64 2.09
N ASP A 89 2.63 -16.66 2.19
CA ASP A 89 1.77 -16.58 0.99
C ASP A 89 1.96 -15.28 0.20
N GLY A 90 2.17 -14.16 0.90
CA GLY A 90 2.51 -12.87 0.29
C GLY A 90 3.82 -12.91 -0.49
N TYR A 91 4.87 -13.53 0.05
CA TYR A 91 6.15 -13.72 -0.65
C TYR A 91 5.98 -14.55 -1.92
N ARG A 92 5.31 -15.71 -1.81
CA ARG A 92 5.09 -16.61 -2.95
C ARG A 92 4.28 -15.94 -4.04
N SER A 93 3.24 -15.20 -3.66
CA SER A 93 2.36 -14.43 -4.54
C SER A 93 3.11 -13.38 -5.36
N VAL A 94 3.92 -12.54 -4.72
CA VAL A 94 4.74 -11.52 -5.41
C VAL A 94 5.80 -12.17 -6.28
N LEU A 95 6.49 -13.18 -5.75
CA LEU A 95 7.52 -13.90 -6.47
C LEU A 95 6.96 -14.57 -7.72
N ALA A 96 5.77 -15.17 -7.65
CA ALA A 96 5.09 -15.77 -8.79
C ALA A 96 4.87 -14.77 -9.92
N ILE A 97 4.31 -13.59 -9.60
CA ILE A 97 4.05 -12.54 -10.59
C ILE A 97 5.35 -12.02 -11.17
N ALA A 98 6.34 -11.71 -10.33
CA ALA A 98 7.59 -11.13 -10.75
C ALA A 98 8.37 -12.10 -11.66
N VAL A 99 8.49 -13.37 -11.26
CA VAL A 99 9.21 -14.40 -12.01
C VAL A 99 8.51 -14.71 -13.33
N ASP A 100 7.18 -14.88 -13.32
CA ASP A 100 6.45 -15.12 -14.57
C ASP A 100 6.53 -13.91 -15.50
N SER A 101 6.44 -12.68 -14.97
CA SER A 101 6.59 -11.45 -15.77
C SER A 101 7.98 -11.35 -16.40
N MET A 102 9.03 -11.50 -15.59
CA MET A 102 10.43 -11.46 -16.04
C MET A 102 10.70 -12.56 -17.08
N ARG A 103 10.12 -13.75 -16.91
CA ARG A 103 10.24 -14.85 -17.86
C ARG A 103 9.72 -14.48 -19.23
N TRP A 104 8.54 -13.88 -19.32
CA TRP A 104 7.97 -13.46 -20.60
C TRP A 104 8.74 -12.28 -21.20
N LEU A 105 9.10 -11.30 -20.38
CA LEU A 105 9.86 -10.13 -20.83
C LEU A 105 11.23 -10.54 -21.40
N LEU A 106 11.96 -11.41 -20.72
CA LEU A 106 13.26 -11.90 -21.19
C LEU A 106 13.16 -12.80 -22.41
N ALA A 107 12.06 -13.54 -22.58
CA ALA A 107 11.83 -14.34 -23.78
C ALA A 107 11.67 -13.46 -25.03
N ASP A 108 11.03 -12.30 -24.88
CA ASP A 108 10.72 -11.39 -25.99
C ASP A 108 11.84 -10.34 -26.22
N TRP A 109 12.54 -9.88 -25.18
CA TRP A 109 13.52 -8.77 -25.23
C TRP A 109 14.96 -9.16 -24.89
N GLY A 110 15.16 -10.21 -24.09
CA GLY A 110 16.49 -10.66 -23.66
C GLY A 110 17.14 -9.89 -22.51
N ASP A 111 16.61 -8.73 -22.12
CA ASP A 111 17.11 -7.87 -21.02
C ASP A 111 15.95 -7.16 -20.30
N LEU A 112 15.96 -7.12 -18.96
CA LEU A 112 14.90 -6.51 -18.14
C LEU A 112 14.92 -4.98 -18.13
N GLU A 113 16.09 -4.35 -18.30
CA GLU A 113 16.19 -2.88 -18.29
C GLU A 113 15.56 -2.25 -19.54
N THR A 114 15.63 -2.96 -20.66
CA THR A 114 15.09 -2.53 -21.95
C THR A 114 13.75 -3.16 -22.30
N ALA A 115 13.32 -4.21 -21.57
CA ALA A 115 12.07 -4.90 -21.84
C ALA A 115 10.85 -4.01 -21.64
N ARG A 116 9.95 -4.02 -22.62
CA ARG A 116 8.69 -3.26 -22.58
C ARG A 116 7.50 -4.19 -22.55
N GLY A 117 6.47 -3.78 -21.82
CA GLY A 117 5.22 -4.50 -21.76
C GLY A 117 4.21 -3.82 -20.86
N ILE A 118 2.98 -4.35 -20.88
CA ILE A 118 1.92 -3.97 -19.95
C ILE A 118 1.63 -5.18 -19.05
N VAL A 119 1.64 -4.94 -17.74
CA VAL A 119 1.31 -5.94 -16.72
C VAL A 119 0.11 -5.45 -15.92
N LEU A 120 -0.97 -6.23 -15.96
CA LEU A 120 -2.15 -6.00 -15.14
C LEU A 120 -2.04 -6.84 -13.85
N ILE A 121 -2.24 -6.24 -12.69
CA ILE A 121 -2.25 -6.95 -11.40
C ILE A 121 -3.49 -6.56 -10.63
N ASP A 122 -4.38 -7.53 -10.42
CA ASP A 122 -5.52 -7.34 -9.54
C ASP A 122 -5.11 -7.56 -8.07
N GLU A 123 -5.59 -6.68 -7.20
CA GLU A 123 -5.31 -6.62 -5.76
C GLU A 123 -3.82 -6.78 -5.46
N VAL A 124 -2.98 -5.87 -5.95
CA VAL A 124 -1.51 -5.97 -5.82
C VAL A 124 -1.06 -6.23 -4.38
N ASP A 125 -1.82 -5.72 -3.41
CA ASP A 125 -1.62 -5.83 -1.97
C ASP A 125 -2.08 -7.14 -1.33
N ALA A 126 -2.70 -8.05 -2.08
CA ALA A 126 -3.23 -9.32 -1.59
C ALA A 126 -2.19 -10.11 -0.78
N HIS A 127 -2.53 -10.37 0.49
CA HIS A 127 -1.71 -11.10 1.48
C HIS A 127 -0.31 -10.50 1.74
N LEU A 128 -0.05 -9.24 1.35
CA LEU A 128 1.23 -8.59 1.62
C LEU A 128 1.31 -8.05 3.04
N HIS A 129 2.52 -8.13 3.61
CA HIS A 129 2.80 -7.45 4.87
C HIS A 129 2.75 -5.92 4.67
N PRO A 130 2.25 -5.11 5.64
CA PRO A 130 2.10 -3.66 5.49
C PRO A 130 3.35 -2.93 5.01
N ARG A 131 4.54 -3.31 5.53
CA ARG A 131 5.84 -2.76 5.09
C ARG A 131 6.04 -2.88 3.57
N TRP A 132 5.59 -3.99 3.00
CA TRP A 132 5.72 -4.26 1.57
C TRP A 132 4.67 -3.55 0.73
N LYS A 133 3.45 -3.39 1.25
CA LYS A 133 2.41 -2.60 0.58
C LYS A 133 2.90 -1.19 0.26
N LEU A 134 3.68 -0.59 1.15
CA LEU A 134 4.32 0.73 0.95
C LEU A 134 5.36 0.78 -0.18
N GLN A 135 6.00 -0.35 -0.50
CA GLN A 135 7.20 -0.38 -1.34
C GLN A 135 7.00 -1.12 -2.67
N ILE A 136 5.98 -1.97 -2.78
CA ILE A 136 5.79 -2.88 -3.92
C ILE A 136 5.75 -2.16 -5.27
N MET A 137 5.10 -0.98 -5.35
CA MET A 137 5.01 -0.21 -6.60
C MET A 137 6.37 0.32 -7.04
N THR A 138 7.14 0.89 -6.10
CA THR A 138 8.51 1.34 -6.36
C THR A 138 9.43 0.17 -6.71
N ALA A 139 9.26 -0.96 -6.04
CA ALA A 139 10.07 -2.15 -6.25
C ALA A 139 9.84 -2.77 -7.65
N LEU A 140 8.58 -2.88 -8.09
CA LEU A 140 8.23 -3.31 -9.44
C LEU A 140 8.77 -2.34 -10.51
N ARG A 141 8.63 -1.03 -10.29
CA ARG A 141 9.16 0.02 -11.19
C ARG A 141 10.67 -0.06 -11.32
N LYS A 142 11.39 -0.32 -10.22
CA LYS A 142 12.85 -0.45 -10.22
C LYS A 142 13.30 -1.71 -10.97
N ALA A 143 12.62 -2.83 -10.75
CA ALA A 143 12.99 -4.12 -11.33
C ALA A 143 12.71 -4.24 -12.84
N MET A 144 11.69 -3.53 -13.34
CA MET A 144 11.26 -3.57 -14.75
C MET A 144 10.92 -2.15 -15.23
N PRO A 145 11.92 -1.29 -15.47
CA PRO A 145 11.73 0.16 -15.60
C PRO A 145 10.95 0.60 -16.84
N GLN A 146 10.94 -0.18 -17.92
CA GLN A 146 10.17 0.14 -19.14
C GLN A 146 8.84 -0.62 -19.23
N VAL A 147 8.39 -1.23 -18.13
CA VAL A 147 7.09 -1.93 -18.05
C VAL A 147 6.05 -1.02 -17.42
N GLN A 148 4.89 -0.94 -18.06
CA GLN A 148 3.73 -0.26 -17.50
C GLN A 148 2.93 -1.23 -16.63
N PHE A 149 2.87 -0.93 -15.34
CA PHE A 149 2.01 -1.65 -14.39
C PHE A 149 0.68 -0.94 -14.25
N ILE A 150 -0.42 -1.67 -14.48
CA ILE A 150 -1.78 -1.22 -14.17
C ILE A 150 -2.28 -2.13 -13.07
N VAL A 151 -2.48 -1.56 -11.89
CA VAL A 151 -2.79 -2.34 -10.69
C VAL A 151 -4.08 -1.87 -10.05
N THR A 152 -4.78 -2.78 -9.38
CA THR A 152 -5.90 -2.46 -8.51
C THR A 152 -5.50 -2.73 -7.06
N THR A 153 -6.07 -1.97 -6.13
CA THR A 153 -5.90 -2.17 -4.69
C THR A 153 -7.05 -1.51 -3.94
N HIS A 154 -7.38 -2.07 -2.77
CA HIS A 154 -8.25 -1.44 -1.79
C HIS A 154 -7.47 -0.95 -0.57
N ASP A 155 -6.13 -1.07 -0.58
CA ASP A 155 -5.28 -0.73 0.54
C ASP A 155 -4.62 0.66 0.35
N PRO A 156 -4.84 1.61 1.29
CA PRO A 156 -4.26 2.95 1.20
C PRO A 156 -2.73 2.97 1.26
N LEU A 157 -2.09 1.96 1.87
CA LEU A 157 -0.64 1.90 2.02
C LEU A 157 0.05 1.76 0.65
N CYS A 158 -0.60 1.13 -0.32
CA CYS A 158 -0.05 1.03 -1.68
C CYS A 158 0.04 2.39 -2.38
N LEU A 159 -0.78 3.37 -2.00
CA LEU A 159 -0.76 4.71 -2.58
C LEU A 159 0.51 5.49 -2.20
N ARG A 160 1.17 5.14 -1.10
CA ARG A 160 2.41 5.80 -0.64
C ARG A 160 3.60 5.59 -1.58
N GLY A 161 3.58 4.51 -2.38
CA GLY A 161 4.62 4.23 -3.39
C GLY A 161 4.32 4.85 -4.76
N MET A 162 3.21 5.58 -4.89
CA MET A 162 2.75 6.15 -6.15
C MET A 162 3.18 7.61 -6.29
N GLY A 163 3.53 8.00 -7.52
CA GLY A 163 3.80 9.37 -7.90
C GLY A 163 2.52 10.13 -8.26
N ARG A 164 2.67 11.45 -8.40
CA ARG A 164 1.58 12.34 -8.81
C ARG A 164 1.03 11.94 -10.18
N GLY A 165 -0.30 11.80 -10.28
CA GLY A 165 -0.99 11.44 -11.51
C GLY A 165 -0.95 9.94 -11.86
N GLU A 166 -0.35 9.10 -11.01
CA GLU A 166 -0.32 7.64 -11.22
C GLU A 166 -1.50 6.91 -10.54
N VAL A 167 -2.33 7.63 -9.78
CA VAL A 167 -3.47 7.07 -9.03
C VAL A 167 -4.78 7.52 -9.66
N ILE A 168 -5.72 6.58 -9.75
CA ILE A 168 -7.10 6.84 -10.16
C ILE A 168 -8.01 6.21 -9.10
N VAL A 169 -8.91 7.00 -8.52
CA VAL A 169 -9.88 6.49 -7.54
C VAL A 169 -11.18 6.16 -8.28
N MET A 170 -11.63 4.92 -8.14
CA MET A 170 -12.90 4.45 -8.71
C MET A 170 -13.96 4.43 -7.62
N LYS A 171 -14.99 5.27 -7.75
CA LYS A 171 -16.13 5.32 -6.82
C LYS A 171 -17.35 4.70 -7.46
N ARG A 172 -18.08 3.87 -6.70
CA ARG A 172 -19.37 3.34 -7.14
C ARG A 172 -20.48 4.30 -6.68
N SER A 173 -21.19 4.88 -7.64
CA SER A 173 -22.38 5.70 -7.41
C SER A 173 -23.58 4.84 -6.97
N GLN A 174 -24.56 5.47 -6.34
CA GLN A 174 -25.82 4.83 -5.94
C GLN A 174 -26.57 4.22 -7.13
N GLU A 175 -26.37 4.77 -8.33
CA GLU A 175 -26.96 4.27 -9.59
C GLU A 175 -26.17 3.13 -10.24
N GLN A 176 -25.28 2.45 -9.50
CA GLN A 176 -24.44 1.36 -10.03
C GLN A 176 -23.46 1.79 -11.14
N ARG A 177 -23.21 3.10 -11.26
CA ARG A 177 -22.21 3.67 -12.16
C ARG A 177 -20.86 3.81 -11.46
N PHE A 178 -19.78 3.76 -12.22
CA PHE A 178 -18.44 4.03 -11.71
C PHE A 178 -18.00 5.44 -12.13
N ASP A 179 -17.70 6.26 -11.14
CA ASP A 179 -17.11 7.58 -11.34
C ASP A 179 -15.60 7.48 -11.10
N LEU A 180 -14.82 8.03 -12.03
CA LEU A 180 -13.36 8.05 -11.96
C LEU A 180 -12.91 9.43 -11.48
N VAL A 181 -12.16 9.45 -10.39
CA VAL A 181 -11.54 10.66 -9.86
C VAL A 181 -10.05 10.61 -10.17
N THR A 182 -9.59 11.56 -10.99
CA THR A 182 -8.20 11.66 -11.46
C THR A 182 -7.47 12.89 -10.91
N ASP A 183 -8.20 13.92 -10.49
CA ASP A 183 -7.64 15.08 -9.81
C ASP A 183 -7.45 14.75 -8.31
N LEU A 184 -6.32 14.14 -8.02
CA LEU A 184 -5.96 13.65 -6.69
C LEU A 184 -4.74 14.39 -6.15
N PRO A 185 -4.67 14.57 -4.81
CA PRO A 185 -3.47 15.11 -4.18
C PRO A 185 -2.30 14.15 -4.32
N ASP A 186 -1.11 14.65 -3.98
CA ASP A 186 0.07 13.80 -3.89
C ASP A 186 0.00 12.95 -2.61
N PHE A 187 -0.22 11.65 -2.75
CA PHE A 187 -0.31 10.72 -1.62
C PHE A 187 1.04 10.42 -0.97
N SER A 188 2.17 10.72 -1.63
CA SER A 188 3.51 10.47 -1.08
C SER A 188 3.80 11.28 0.19
N VAL A 189 3.15 12.44 0.33
CA VAL A 189 3.31 13.35 1.48
C VAL A 189 2.25 13.14 2.57
N MET A 190 1.20 12.36 2.32
CA MET A 190 0.06 12.17 3.25
C MET A 190 0.24 10.93 4.13
N SER A 191 0.03 11.04 5.44
CA SER A 191 0.06 9.87 6.33
C SER A 191 -1.00 8.83 5.95
N ALA A 192 -0.79 7.56 6.31
CA ALA A 192 -1.78 6.50 6.04
C ALA A 192 -3.16 6.82 6.65
N GLU A 193 -3.16 7.44 7.82
CA GLU A 193 -4.37 7.92 8.51
C GLU A 193 -5.08 9.02 7.71
N GLN A 194 -4.34 10.01 7.20
CA GLN A 194 -4.92 11.08 6.38
C GLN A 194 -5.52 10.54 5.08
N ILE A 195 -4.90 9.51 4.48
CA ILE A 195 -5.44 8.84 3.30
C ILE A 195 -6.74 8.11 3.66
N LEU A 196 -6.76 7.37 4.77
CA LEU A 196 -7.93 6.65 5.26
C LEU A 196 -9.11 7.57 5.58
N MET A 197 -8.84 8.72 6.21
CA MET A 197 -9.85 9.74 6.57
C MET A 197 -10.24 10.66 5.40
N SER A 198 -9.59 10.54 4.24
CA SER A 198 -9.91 11.35 3.07
C SER A 198 -11.26 10.96 2.47
N ASP A 199 -11.83 11.84 1.64
CA ASP A 199 -13.06 11.57 0.88
C ASP A 199 -12.92 10.40 -0.12
N TYR A 200 -11.71 9.86 -0.32
CA TYR A 200 -11.45 8.73 -1.22
C TYR A 200 -11.69 7.37 -0.54
N PHE A 201 -11.41 7.26 0.76
CA PHE A 201 -11.63 6.06 1.57
C PHE A 201 -12.82 6.19 2.52
N GLY A 202 -13.13 7.41 2.96
CA GLY A 202 -14.36 7.74 3.67
C GLY A 202 -14.44 7.24 5.10
N LEU A 203 -13.30 7.00 5.77
CA LEU A 203 -13.34 6.70 7.20
C LEU A 203 -13.57 7.98 8.00
N ASN A 204 -14.58 7.96 8.88
CA ASN A 204 -14.87 9.08 9.78
C ASN A 204 -13.84 9.16 10.94
N SER A 205 -13.28 8.01 11.31
CA SER A 205 -12.30 7.84 12.38
C SER A 205 -11.50 6.58 12.08
N THR A 206 -10.22 6.58 12.45
CA THR A 206 -9.37 5.39 12.47
C THR A 206 -9.22 4.80 13.88
N SER A 207 -9.86 5.42 14.88
CA SER A 207 -9.89 4.97 16.26
C SER A 207 -10.93 3.87 16.47
N ASP A 208 -10.81 3.16 17.59
CA ASP A 208 -11.83 2.21 18.02
C ASP A 208 -13.16 2.96 18.30
N PRO A 209 -14.30 2.54 17.75
CA PRO A 209 -15.61 3.11 18.09
C PRO A 209 -15.88 3.20 19.60
N ALA A 210 -15.37 2.28 20.40
CA ALA A 210 -15.50 2.34 21.86
C ALA A 210 -14.69 3.50 22.47
N ALA A 211 -13.50 3.78 21.93
CA ALA A 211 -12.69 4.93 22.31
C ALA A 211 -13.35 6.24 21.88
N ASP A 212 -13.95 6.30 20.69
CA ASP A 212 -14.69 7.49 20.22
C ASP A 212 -15.89 7.80 21.14
N VAL A 213 -16.61 6.77 21.60
CA VAL A 213 -17.71 6.94 22.57
C VAL A 213 -17.20 7.36 23.94
N ALA A 214 -16.08 6.79 24.42
CA ALA A 214 -15.46 7.18 25.68
C ALA A 214 -14.97 8.65 25.63
N LEU A 215 -14.38 9.06 24.51
CA LEU A 215 -13.94 10.43 24.27
C LEU A 215 -15.12 11.40 24.22
N GLY A 216 -16.22 11.01 23.56
CA GLY A 216 -17.47 11.79 23.56
C GLY A 216 -18.01 12.00 24.98
N ARG A 217 -18.08 10.94 25.79
CA ARG A 217 -18.52 11.03 27.20
C ARG A 217 -17.60 11.89 28.06
N LEU A 218 -16.28 11.80 27.83
CA LEU A 218 -15.31 12.64 28.52
C LEU A 218 -15.52 14.10 28.13
N ALA A 219 -15.68 14.40 26.83
CA ALA A 219 -15.92 15.75 26.33
C ALA A 219 -17.22 16.34 26.90
N ASP A 220 -18.30 15.54 27.00
CA ASP A 220 -19.57 15.96 27.60
C ASP A 220 -19.41 16.23 29.11
N ALA A 221 -18.75 15.34 29.86
CA ALA A 221 -18.50 15.53 31.29
C ALA A 221 -17.62 16.77 31.58
N TYR A 222 -16.66 17.03 30.69
CA TYR A 222 -15.83 18.25 30.72
C TYR A 222 -16.58 19.52 30.37
N ALA A 223 -17.52 19.44 29.43
CA ALA A 223 -18.37 20.56 29.05
C ALA A 223 -19.33 20.94 30.19
N ASP A 224 -19.81 19.95 30.94
CA ASP A 224 -20.69 20.15 32.10
C ASP A 224 -19.94 20.67 33.34
N GLU A 225 -18.71 20.19 33.62
CA GLU A 225 -17.87 20.68 34.73
C GLU A 225 -16.38 20.88 34.32
N PRO A 226 -15.99 22.08 33.88
CA PRO A 226 -14.64 22.37 33.34
C PRO A 226 -13.52 22.39 34.40
N SER A 227 -13.84 22.13 35.68
CA SER A 227 -12.88 22.08 36.79
C SER A 227 -12.35 20.67 37.10
N SER A 228 -12.83 19.64 36.42
CA SER A 228 -12.32 18.28 36.58
C SER A 228 -11.03 18.10 35.78
N GLU A 229 -9.91 17.79 36.45
CA GLU A 229 -8.69 17.36 35.75
C GLU A 229 -8.93 16.00 35.07
N PRO A 230 -8.35 15.73 33.89
CA PRO A 230 -8.68 14.53 33.14
C PRO A 230 -8.04 13.38 33.90
N THR A 231 -8.82 12.35 34.21
CA THR A 231 -8.24 11.16 34.84
C THR A 231 -7.17 10.58 33.92
N THR A 232 -6.05 10.17 34.52
CA THR A 232 -4.84 9.70 33.82
C THR A 232 -5.14 8.55 32.85
N GLU A 233 -6.16 7.72 33.13
CA GLU A 233 -6.63 6.64 32.26
C GLU A 233 -7.30 7.14 30.97
N ALA A 234 -8.04 8.26 31.03
CA ALA A 234 -8.63 8.89 29.86
C ALA A 234 -7.57 9.59 29.00
N PHE A 235 -6.54 10.12 29.66
CA PHE A 235 -5.36 10.70 29.01
C PHE A 235 -4.49 9.63 28.32
N ASP A 236 -4.30 8.47 28.94
CA ASP A 236 -3.58 7.34 28.35
C ASP A 236 -4.32 6.73 27.15
N ALA A 237 -5.66 6.76 27.15
CA ALA A 237 -6.47 6.34 26.00
C ALA A 237 -6.37 7.29 24.78
N LEU A 238 -6.03 8.57 25.01
CA LEU A 238 -5.76 9.58 23.99
C LEU A 238 -4.35 9.47 23.39
N MET A 239 -3.39 8.91 24.14
CA MET A 239 -1.97 8.89 23.77
C MET A 239 -1.63 7.71 22.84
N ILE A 240 -2.14 7.74 21.60
CA ILE A 240 -1.65 6.86 20.52
C ILE A 240 -0.88 7.68 19.47
N GLY A 241 0.27 8.25 19.87
CA GLY A 241 1.27 8.76 18.91
C GLY A 241 2.07 9.98 19.38
N ALA A 242 3.38 9.81 19.54
CA ALA A 242 4.31 10.80 20.10
C ALA A 242 4.91 11.79 19.07
N SER A 243 4.08 12.61 18.38
CA SER A 243 4.61 13.67 17.51
C SER A 243 4.06 15.06 17.89
N PRO A 244 4.92 16.08 18.14
CA PRO A 244 4.52 17.43 18.56
C PRO A 244 3.51 18.10 17.61
N GLU A 245 3.54 17.78 16.32
CA GLU A 245 2.60 18.33 15.32
C GLU A 245 1.17 17.81 15.56
N ARG A 246 1.01 16.59 16.10
CA ARG A 246 -0.29 16.03 16.48
C ARG A 246 -0.86 16.73 17.72
N GLN A 247 -0.03 17.04 18.71
CA GLN A 247 -0.47 17.82 19.88
C GLN A 247 -1.01 19.20 19.49
N ILE A 248 -0.39 19.85 18.51
CA ILE A 248 -0.84 21.17 18.02
C ILE A 248 -2.17 21.04 17.26
N ALA A 249 -2.28 20.04 16.37
CA ALA A 249 -3.51 19.76 15.63
C ALA A 249 -4.68 19.39 16.57
N GLU A 250 -4.40 18.63 17.62
CA GLU A 250 -5.34 18.18 18.62
C GLU A 250 -5.80 19.33 19.53
N THR A 251 -4.87 20.22 19.89
CA THR A 251 -5.21 21.48 20.60
C THR A 251 -6.09 22.39 19.73
N ALA A 252 -5.79 22.50 18.43
CA ALA A 252 -6.60 23.26 17.49
C ALA A 252 -7.97 22.63 17.26
N MET A 253 -8.06 21.30 17.23
CA MET A 253 -9.33 20.54 17.14
C MET A 253 -10.19 20.75 18.39
N LEU A 254 -9.59 20.72 19.58
CA LEU A 254 -10.27 21.03 20.84
C LEU A 254 -10.77 22.47 20.88
N GLN A 255 -10.01 23.41 20.32
CA GLN A 255 -10.43 24.80 20.19
C GLN A 255 -11.58 24.98 19.18
N TYR A 256 -11.54 24.27 18.05
CA TYR A 256 -12.65 24.22 17.09
C TYR A 256 -13.92 23.60 17.72
N LEU A 257 -13.78 22.56 18.53
CA LEU A 257 -14.91 21.96 19.27
C LEU A 257 -15.46 22.90 20.35
N ARG A 258 -14.66 23.80 20.91
CA ARG A 258 -15.16 24.90 21.76
C ARG A 258 -15.98 25.93 20.97
N GLU A 259 -15.55 26.25 19.75
CA GLU A 259 -16.23 27.23 18.87
C GLU A 259 -17.52 26.66 18.22
N ARG A 260 -17.57 25.34 18.02
CA ARG A 260 -18.74 24.55 17.57
C ARG A 260 -20.02 24.83 18.35
N HIS A 261 -19.92 25.34 19.58
CA HIS A 261 -21.06 25.63 20.44
C HIS A 261 -22.03 26.72 19.92
N SER A 262 -21.81 27.30 18.73
CA SER A 262 -22.54 28.51 18.28
C SER A 262 -23.08 28.58 16.83
N ALA A 263 -22.91 27.60 15.92
CA ALA A 263 -23.32 27.79 14.51
C ALA A 263 -23.82 26.53 13.76
N ALA A 264 -24.66 26.74 12.71
CA ALA A 264 -25.37 25.69 11.97
C ALA A 264 -24.91 25.53 10.49
N GLY A 265 -24.81 24.26 10.05
CA GLY A 265 -25.00 23.80 8.66
C GLY A 265 -24.03 24.30 7.58
N GLU A 266 -24.35 25.42 6.93
CA GLU A 266 -23.58 25.94 5.78
C GLU A 266 -22.29 26.65 6.19
N GLU A 267 -22.25 27.24 7.39
CA GLU A 267 -21.04 27.85 7.99
C GLU A 267 -19.96 26.82 8.37
N VAL A 268 -20.30 25.53 8.35
CA VAL A 268 -19.41 24.42 8.74
C VAL A 268 -18.34 24.14 7.68
N SER A 269 -18.67 24.36 6.40
CA SER A 269 -17.70 24.18 5.30
C SER A 269 -16.69 25.32 5.25
N GLU A 270 -17.14 26.55 5.49
CA GLU A 270 -16.28 27.73 5.55
C GLU A 270 -15.46 27.77 6.85
N GLY A 271 -16.05 27.40 7.99
CA GLY A 271 -15.36 27.30 9.27
C GLY A 271 -14.25 26.24 9.26
N ARG A 272 -14.49 25.07 8.65
CA ARG A 272 -13.45 24.05 8.45
C ARG A 272 -12.31 24.56 7.55
N ARG A 273 -12.63 25.30 6.48
CA ARG A 273 -11.62 25.95 5.60
C ARG A 273 -10.83 27.03 6.33
N ALA A 274 -11.47 27.82 7.19
CA ALA A 274 -10.83 28.87 7.99
C ALA A 274 -9.91 28.29 9.07
N ALA A 275 -10.32 27.23 9.76
CA ALA A 275 -9.52 26.53 10.77
C ALA A 275 -8.30 25.83 10.15
N ILE A 276 -8.46 25.18 8.98
CA ILE A 276 -7.33 24.61 8.23
C ILE A 276 -6.35 25.71 7.78
N ASN A 277 -6.84 26.88 7.36
CA ASN A 277 -5.99 28.02 7.01
C ASN A 277 -5.26 28.61 8.23
N ALA A 278 -5.93 28.72 9.38
CA ALA A 278 -5.32 29.20 10.62
C ALA A 278 -4.22 28.24 11.12
N ALA A 279 -4.45 26.93 11.04
CA ALA A 279 -3.44 25.92 11.33
C ALA A 279 -2.24 26.00 10.35
N LEU A 280 -2.50 26.18 9.05
CA LEU A 280 -1.45 26.38 8.05
C LEU A 280 -0.65 27.67 8.26
N ILE A 281 -1.29 28.77 8.71
CA ILE A 281 -0.61 30.03 9.04
C ILE A 281 0.25 29.86 10.30
N ALA A 282 -0.24 29.16 11.32
CA ALA A 282 0.51 28.86 12.53
C ALA A 282 1.74 27.99 12.25
N ILE A 283 1.61 26.99 11.36
CA ILE A 283 2.72 26.13 10.92
C ILE A 283 3.74 26.91 10.09
N ARG A 284 3.31 27.90 9.28
CA ARG A 284 4.22 28.80 8.55
C ARG A 284 4.91 29.82 9.46
N ALA A 285 4.23 30.29 10.51
CA ALA A 285 4.78 31.25 11.47
C ALA A 285 5.80 30.64 12.44
N SER A 286 5.71 29.33 12.70
CA SER A 286 6.69 28.57 13.49
C SER A 286 7.96 28.19 12.70
N GLY A 287 8.08 28.64 11.45
CA GLY A 287 9.35 28.72 10.72
C GLY A 287 9.99 27.38 10.35
N HIS A 288 9.20 26.31 10.18
CA HIS A 288 9.71 25.02 9.70
C HIS A 288 8.94 24.51 8.49
N LEU A 289 9.24 25.11 7.35
CA LEU A 289 9.40 24.45 6.05
C LEU A 289 10.23 25.41 5.17
N PRO A 290 11.26 24.94 4.43
CA PRO A 290 11.53 25.56 3.14
C PRO A 290 10.35 25.32 2.18
#